data_AF-A8UD57-F1
#
_entry.id   AF-A8UD57-F1
#
_cell.length_a   1.000
_cell.length_b   1.000
_cell.length_c   1.000
_cell.angle_alpha   90.00
_cell.angle_beta   90.00
_cell.angle_gamma   90.00
#
_symmetry.space_group_name_H-M   'P 1'
#
loop_
_entity.id
_entity.type
_entity.pdbx_description
1 polymer ?
#
loop_
_entity_poly.entity_id
_entity_poly.type
_entity_poly.pdbx_seq_one_letter_code
_entity_poly.pdbx_strand_id
1 'polypeptide(L)' 'MFKKYKEFTEKHPYVYVILIMVFTSFIGISIEYIVNKSFIGGGLYTAIALTLIELLRVRRRNNLKN' A
#
# COMPACT_ATOMS: atom_id res chain seq x y z
N MET A 1 1.82 -21.80 0.20
CA MET A 1 1.66 -20.52 -0.52
C MET A 1 2.39 -19.34 0.13
N PHE A 2 2.24 -19.09 1.44
CA PHE A 2 2.88 -17.95 2.12
C PHE A 2 4.42 -17.91 2.09
N LYS A 3 5.13 -19.06 2.08
CA LYS A 3 6.60 -19.08 2.02
C LYS A 3 7.16 -18.47 0.74
N LYS A 4 6.61 -18.83 -0.42
CA LYS A 4 7.01 -18.28 -1.72
C LYS A 4 6.66 -16.79 -1.85
N TYR A 5 5.53 -16.38 -1.27
CA TYR A 5 5.14 -14.97 -1.23
C TYR A 5 6.12 -14.15 -0.38
N LYS A 6 6.50 -14.66 0.78
CA LYS A 6 7.50 -14.07 1.67
C LYS A 6 8.87 -13.94 0.97
N GLU A 7 9.27 -14.99 0.26
CA GLU A 7 10.54 -15.01 -0.48
C GLU A 7 10.54 -13.99 -1.64
N PHE A 8 9.41 -13.83 -2.33
CA PHE A 8 9.23 -12.80 -3.36
C PHE A 8 9.27 -11.37 -2.77
N THR A 9 8.65 -11.16 -1.61
CA THR A 9 8.68 -9.86 -0.91
C THR A 9 10.06 -9.49 -0.43
N GLU A 10 10.84 -10.46 0.04
CA GLU A 10 12.22 -10.25 0.48
C GLU A 10 13.17 -10.03 -0.70
N LYS A 11 12.95 -10.72 -1.82
CA LYS A 11 13.82 -10.65 -3.01
C LYS A 11 13.55 -9.44 -3.90
N HIS A 12 12.29 -8.99 -3.97
CA HIS A 12 11.87 -7.84 -4.80
C HIS A 12 10.99 -6.85 -4.00
N PRO A 13 11.54 -6.21 -2.96
CA PRO A 13 10.77 -5.35 -2.06
C PRO A 13 10.14 -4.15 -2.77
N TYR A 14 10.83 -3.54 -3.74
CA TYR A 14 10.30 -2.38 -4.48
C TYR A 14 9.16 -2.74 -5.43
N VAL A 15 9.27 -3.87 -6.13
CA VAL A 15 8.20 -4.35 -7.03
C VAL A 15 6.95 -4.71 -6.23
N TYR A 16 7.13 -5.30 -5.06
CA TYR A 16 6.03 -5.58 -4.14
C TYR A 16 5.30 -4.31 -3.69
N VAL A 17 6.04 -3.26 -3.31
CA VAL A 17 5.46 -1.98 -2.89
C VAL A 17 4.68 -1.35 -4.04
N ILE A 18 5.21 -1.35 -5.26
CA ILE A 18 4.51 -0.82 -6.44
C ILE A 18 3.23 -1.61 -6.72
N LEU A 19 3.28 -2.94 -6.66
CA LEU A 19 2.11 -3.79 -6.84
C LEU A 19 1.03 -3.47 -5.81
N ILE A 20 1.38 -3.42 -4.53
CA ILE A 20 0.43 -3.07 -3.48
C ILE A 20 -0.15 -1.68 -3.70
N MET A 21 0.68 -0.69 -4.02
CA MET A 21 0.22 0.68 -4.26
C MET A 21 -0.80 0.74 -5.40
N VAL A 22 -0.54 0.05 -6.51
CA VAL A 22 -1.47 -0.01 -7.64
C VAL A 22 -2.78 -0.67 -7.22
N PHE A 23 -2.73 -1.81 -6.54
CA PHE A 23 -3.93 -2.51 -6.08
C PHE A 23 -4.74 -1.68 -5.07
N THR A 24 -4.10 -1.07 -4.09
CA THR A 24 -4.79 -0.25 -3.07
C THR A 24 -5.38 1.01 -3.67
N SER A 25 -4.71 1.66 -4.64
CA SER A 25 -5.28 2.77 -5.40
C SER A 25 -6.52 2.36 -6.19
N PHE A 26 -6.48 1.25 -6.92
CA PHE A 26 -7.65 0.76 -7.66
C PHE A 26 -8.82 0.45 -6.73
N ILE A 27 -8.56 -0.20 -5.59
CA ILE A 27 -9.59 -0.53 -4.60
C ILE A 27 -10.17 0.74 -3.98
N GLY A 28 -9.32 1.70 -3.57
CA GLY A 28 -9.76 2.96 -2.98
C GLY A 28 -10.63 3.77 -3.93
N ILE A 29 -10.20 3.92 -5.19
CA ILE A 29 -10.96 4.60 -6.23
C ILE A 29 -12.29 3.87 -6.52
N SER A 30 -12.27 2.54 -6.59
CA SER A 30 -13.47 1.74 -6.84
C SER A 30 -14.50 1.85 -5.73
N ILE A 31 -14.08 1.78 -4.47
CA ILE A 31 -14.98 1.93 -3.31
C ILE A 31 -15.56 3.34 -3.29
N GLU A 32 -14.73 4.37 -3.49
CA GLU A 32 -15.17 5.77 -3.52
C GLU A 32 -16.18 6.02 -4.64
N TYR A 33 -15.94 5.42 -5.82
CA TYR A 33 -16.86 5.48 -6.94
C TYR A 33 -18.19 4.75 -6.68
N ILE A 34 -18.18 3.57 -6.04
CA ILE A 34 -19.40 2.82 -5.72
C ILE A 34 -20.26 3.55 -4.67
N VAL A 35 -19.62 4.10 -3.63
CA VAL A 35 -20.32 4.70 -2.48
C VAL A 35 -20.82 6.11 -2.79
N ASN A 36 -19.97 6.97 -3.37
CA ASN A 36 -20.30 8.37 -3.59
C ASN A 36 -20.74 8.69 -5.03
N LYS A 37 -20.59 7.74 -5.99
CA LYS A 37 -20.74 8.00 -7.44
C LYS A 37 -19.94 9.24 -7.91
N SER A 38 -18.93 9.64 -7.15
CA SER A 38 -18.11 10.83 -7.36
C SER A 38 -16.70 10.54 -6.85
N PHE A 39 -15.70 10.94 -7.65
CA PHE A 39 -14.28 10.80 -7.32
C PHE A 39 -13.89 11.89 -6.31
N ILE A 40 -14.33 11.74 -5.06
CA ILE A 40 -14.30 12.82 -4.07
C ILE A 40 -12.92 13.05 -3.43
N GLY A 41 -11.80 12.52 -3.92
CA GLY A 41 -10.47 12.86 -3.40
C GLY A 41 -10.19 12.43 -1.95
N GLY A 42 -11.20 12.18 -1.12
CA GLY A 42 -11.10 11.67 0.25
C GLY A 42 -10.47 10.28 0.28
N GLY A 43 -10.77 9.44 -0.71
CA GLY A 43 -10.09 8.16 -0.92
C GLY A 43 -8.61 8.33 -1.27
N LEU A 44 -8.26 9.36 -2.04
CA LEU A 44 -6.86 9.69 -2.34
C LEU A 44 -6.11 10.20 -1.10
N TYR A 45 -6.69 11.13 -0.33
CA TYR A 45 -6.07 11.64 0.90
C TYR A 45 -5.86 10.54 1.93
N THR A 46 -6.84 9.63 2.09
CA THR A 46 -6.70 8.48 3.00
C THR A 46 -5.67 7.48 2.50
N ALA A 47 -5.63 7.17 1.20
CA ALA A 47 -4.61 6.30 0.62
C ALA A 47 -3.18 6.88 0.80
N ILE A 48 -3.00 8.19 0.56
CA ILE A 48 -1.72 8.88 0.77
C ILE A 48 -1.30 8.84 2.25
N ALA A 49 -2.22 9.11 3.17
CA ALA A 49 -1.97 9.05 4.60
C ALA A 49 -1.56 7.63 5.06
N LEU A 50 -2.26 6.59 4.60
CA LEU A 50 -1.94 5.20 4.90
C LEU A 50 -0.57 4.79 4.34
N THR A 51 -0.25 5.24 3.12
CA THR A 51 1.04 4.98 2.49
C THR A 51 2.19 5.62 3.27
N LEU A 52 2.01 6.86 3.75
CA LEU A 52 2.96 7.55 4.64
C LEU A 52 3.18 6.80 5.97
N ILE A 53 2.10 6.30 6.57
CA ILE A 53 2.16 5.53 7.83
C ILE A 53 2.93 4.21 7.61
N GLU A 54 2.66 3.49 6.52
CA GLU A 54 3.40 2.27 6.17
C GLU A 54 4.90 2.56 5.94
N LEU A 55 5.23 3.65 5.23
CA LEU A 55 6.60 4.05 4.98
C LEU A 55 7.37 4.30 6.28
N LEU A 56 6.75 5.00 7.23
CA LEU A 56 7.31 5.25 8.56
C LEU A 56 7.48 3.96 9.37
N ARG A 57 6.51 3.04 9.28
CA ARG A 57 6.57 1.74 9.94
C ARG A 57 7.72 0.88 9.41
N VAL A 58 7.89 0.81 8.09
CA VAL A 58 9.01 0.09 7.45
C VAL A 58 10.35 0.71 7.84
N ARG A 59 10.45 2.05 7.83
CA ARG A 59 11.67 2.76 8.27
C ARG A 59 12.06 2.43 9.70
N ARG A 60 11.09 2.45 10.65
CA ARG A 60 11.36 2.05 12.04
C ARG A 60 11.79 0.59 12.15
N ARG A 61 11.13 -0.31 11.41
CA ARG A 61 11.46 -1.74 11.44
C ARG A 61 12.87 -2.03 10.91
N ASN A 62 13.31 -1.33 9.87
CA ASN A 62 14.68 -1.46 9.36
C ASN A 62 15.72 -0.86 10.32
N ASN A 63 15.40 0.24 11.01
CA ASN A 63 16.29 0.84 12.02
C ASN A 63 16.44 -0.06 13.25
N LEU A 64 15.39 -0.77 13.66
CA LEU A 64 15.41 -1.75 14.75
C LEU A 64 16.13 -3.07 14.42
N LYS A 65 16.49 -3.29 13.15
CA LYS A 65 17.17 -4.51 12.68
C LYS A 65 18.68 -4.31 12.49
N ASN A 66 19.16 -3.07 12.60
CA ASN A 66 20.59 -2.70 12.60
C ASN A 66 21.10 -2.50 14.03
#